data_AF-A0A7G8DNF8-F1
#
_entry.id   AF-A0A7G8DNF8-F1
#
_cell.length_a   1.000
_cell.length_b   1.000
_cell.length_c   1.000
_cell.angle_alpha   90.00
_cell.angle_beta   90.00
_cell.angle_gamma   90.00
#
_symmetry.space_group_name_H-M   'P 1'
#
loop_
_entity.id
_entity.type
_entity.pdbx_description
1 polymer ?
#
loop_
_entity_poly.entity_id
_entity_poly.type
_entity_poly.pdbx_seq_one_letter_code
_entity_poly.pdbx_strand_id
1 'polypeptide(L)' 'MHPLEIIGEWRRRWFGWLPIQKRWERSAKDVAPQQQDDWLLEPINQREASALFPHLSKERAILQYQKMRLHMREQTDRGF' A
#
# COMPACT_ATOMS: atom_id res chain seq x y z
N MET A 1 -13.63 -13.94 4.64
CA MET A 1 -13.28 -12.93 5.66
C MET A 1 -11.80 -12.66 5.55
N HIS A 2 -11.43 -11.47 5.12
CA HIS A 2 -10.04 -11.08 4.89
C HIS A 2 -9.36 -10.82 6.26
N PRO A 3 -8.11 -11.24 6.49
CA PRO A 3 -7.45 -11.08 7.80
C PRO A 3 -7.38 -9.62 8.28
N LEU A 4 -7.41 -8.66 7.34
CA LEU A 4 -7.48 -7.23 7.68
C LEU A 4 -8.86 -6.78 8.21
N GLU A 5 -9.94 -7.47 7.85
CA GLU A 5 -11.30 -7.15 8.34
C GLU A 5 -11.41 -7.43 9.84
N ILE A 6 -10.82 -8.53 10.31
CA ILE A 6 -10.82 -8.95 11.72
C ILE A 6 -10.09 -7.91 12.59
N ILE A 7 -8.96 -7.39 12.09
CA ILE A 7 -8.19 -6.34 12.78
C ILE A 7 -9.01 -5.03 12.81
N GLY A 8 -9.71 -4.71 11.72
CA GLY A 8 -10.58 -3.56 11.62
C GLY A 8 -11.77 -3.61 12.59
N GLU A 9 -12.38 -4.77 12.79
CA GLU A 9 -13.49 -4.97 13.73
C GLU A 9 -13.03 -4.90 15.18
N TRP A 10 -11.94 -5.59 15.53
CA TRP A 10 -11.38 -5.54 16.87
C TRP A 10 -10.99 -4.10 17.23
N ARG A 11 -10.32 -3.40 16.32
CA ARG A 11 -9.92 -2.00 16.54
C ARG A 11 -11.11 -1.05 16.72
N ARG A 12 -12.18 -1.20 15.94
CA ARG A 12 -13.42 -0.42 16.11
C ARG A 12 -14.09 -0.68 17.46
N ARG A 13 -14.01 -1.91 17.97
CA ARG A 13 -14.57 -2.28 19.28
C ARG A 13 -13.79 -1.70 20.46
N TRP A 14 -12.47 -1.56 20.34
CA TRP A 14 -11.62 -1.05 21.43
C TRP A 14 -11.42 0.47 21.41
N PHE A 15 -11.42 1.10 20.24
CA PHE A 15 -11.20 2.54 20.08
C PHE A 15 -12.45 3.29 19.58
N GLY A 16 -13.61 2.63 19.56
CA GLY A 16 -14.88 3.12 19.03
C GLY A 16 -15.43 4.39 19.70
N TRP A 17 -14.98 4.68 20.92
CA TRP A 17 -15.50 5.80 21.71
C TRP A 17 -14.60 7.03 21.68
N LEU A 18 -13.45 6.98 21.02
CA LEU A 18 -12.55 8.14 20.89
C LEU A 18 -12.97 8.99 19.69
N PRO A 19 -13.11 10.33 19.85
CA PRO A 19 -13.46 11.25 18.76
C PRO A 19 -12.40 11.35 17.64
N ILE A 20 -11.33 10.54 17.72
CA ILE A 20 -10.22 10.46 16.78
C ILE A 20 -10.50 9.44 15.65
N GLN A 21 -11.62 8.69 15.69
CA GLN A 21 -11.96 7.67 14.69
C GLN A 21 -11.87 8.17 13.24
N LYS A 22 -12.33 9.38 12.95
CA LYS A 22 -12.29 9.96 11.59
C LYS A 22 -10.89 10.06 10.99
N ARG A 23 -9.83 10.12 11.81
CA ARG A 23 -8.44 10.19 11.30
C ARG A 23 -7.93 8.84 10.78
N TRP A 24 -8.57 7.75 11.17
CA TRP A 24 -8.11 6.38 10.91
C TRP A 24 -9.03 5.59 9.96
N GLU A 25 -10.28 6.00 9.79
CA GLU A 25 -11.09 5.63 8.62
C GLU A 25 -10.59 6.39 7.40
N ARG A 26 -9.37 6.09 6.94
CA ARG A 26 -8.90 6.58 5.64
C ARG A 26 -9.52 5.69 4.57
N SER A 27 -10.46 6.24 3.83
CA SER A 27 -10.96 5.62 2.60
C SER A 27 -9.82 5.57 1.58
N ALA A 28 -9.84 4.60 0.65
CA ALA A 28 -8.85 4.57 -0.44
C ALA A 28 -8.79 5.90 -1.20
N LYS A 29 -9.92 6.63 -1.27
CA LYS A 29 -10.01 7.98 -1.86
C LYS A 29 -9.30 9.06 -1.03
N ASP A 30 -9.11 8.86 0.28
CA ASP A 30 -8.40 9.79 1.16
C ASP A 30 -6.89 9.57 1.14
N VAL A 31 -6.43 8.41 0.64
CA VAL A 31 -5.01 8.04 0.54
C VAL A 31 -4.46 8.28 -0.86
N ALA A 32 -5.31 8.24 -1.89
CA ALA A 32 -4.99 8.60 -3.26
C ALA A 32 -6.20 9.30 -3.90
N PRO A 33 -6.25 10.65 -3.94
CA PRO A 33 -7.40 11.39 -4.49
C PRO A 33 -7.61 11.13 -5.98
N GLN A 34 -6.57 10.74 -6.70
CA GLN A 34 -6.62 10.27 -8.09
C GLN A 34 -6.22 8.79 -8.14
N GLN A 35 -7.21 7.92 -7.97
CA GLN A 35 -7.07 6.47 -8.03
C GLN A 35 -6.51 5.95 -9.37
N GLN A 36 -6.54 6.81 -10.40
CA GLN A 36 -6.07 6.57 -11.76
C GLN A 36 -4.54 6.66 -11.87
N ASP A 37 -3.91 7.42 -10.98
CA ASP A 37 -2.47 7.70 -10.99
C ASP A 37 -1.70 6.92 -9.91
N ASP A 38 -2.40 6.16 -9.04
CA ASP A 38 -1.75 5.31 -8.04
C ASP A 38 -1.33 3.99 -8.67
N TRP A 39 -0.22 4.04 -9.38
CA TRP A 39 0.46 2.91 -9.99
C TRP A 39 0.70 1.76 -8.99
N LEU A 40 0.75 1.98 -7.67
CA LEU A 40 0.81 0.87 -6.70
C LEU A 40 -0.42 -0.04 -6.71
N LEU A 41 -1.56 0.43 -7.23
CA LEU A 41 -2.77 -0.37 -7.44
C LEU A 41 -2.66 -1.27 -8.67
N GLU A 42 -1.72 -1.00 -9.58
CA GLU A 42 -1.47 -1.88 -10.73
C GLU A 42 -0.88 -3.22 -10.25
N PRO A 43 -1.29 -4.33 -10.89
CA PRO A 43 -0.78 -5.64 -10.56
C PRO A 43 0.74 -5.72 -10.72
N ILE A 44 1.39 -6.48 -9.86
CA ILE A 44 2.85 -6.64 -9.87
C ILE A 44 3.31 -7.29 -11.18
N ASN A 45 4.14 -6.59 -11.93
CA ASN A 45 4.78 -7.14 -13.11
C ASN A 45 6.02 -7.98 -12.75
N GLN A 46 5.84 -9.30 -12.66
CA GLN A 46 6.93 -10.21 -12.31
C GLN A 46 8.07 -10.21 -13.33
N ARG A 47 7.77 -10.02 -14.62
CA ARG A 47 8.79 -10.00 -15.68
C ARG A 47 9.71 -8.80 -15.52
N GLU A 48 9.12 -7.65 -15.25
CA GLU A 48 9.84 -6.40 -14.99
C GLU A 48 10.67 -6.50 -13.70
N ALA A 49 10.09 -7.05 -12.62
CA ALA A 49 10.83 -7.28 -11.38
C ALA A 49 12.07 -8.16 -11.60
N SER A 50 11.94 -9.26 -12.35
CA SER A 50 13.08 -10.13 -12.67
C SER A 50 14.10 -9.48 -13.62
N ALA A 51 13.66 -8.61 -14.53
CA ALA A 51 14.55 -7.87 -15.41
C ALA A 51 15.35 -6.79 -14.65
N LEU A 52 14.73 -6.11 -13.68
CA LEU A 52 15.37 -5.08 -12.86
C LEU A 52 16.31 -5.67 -11.79
N PHE A 53 15.99 -6.84 -11.26
CA PHE A 53 16.79 -7.50 -10.22
C PHE A 53 17.22 -8.92 -10.63
N PRO A 54 18.03 -9.07 -11.71
CA PRO A 54 18.37 -10.38 -12.28
C PRO A 54 19.26 -11.24 -11.37
N HIS A 55 19.93 -10.62 -10.40
CA HIS A 55 20.80 -11.28 -9.43
C HIS A 55 20.03 -11.87 -8.24
N LEU A 56 18.72 -11.61 -8.13
CA LEU A 56 17.88 -12.13 -7.04
C LEU A 56 17.04 -13.31 -7.52
N SER A 57 16.64 -14.16 -6.56
CA SER A 57 15.57 -15.13 -6.83
C SER A 57 14.27 -14.39 -7.17
N LYS A 58 13.39 -15.04 -7.95
CA LYS A 58 12.14 -14.45 -8.43
C LYS A 58 11.31 -13.79 -7.31
N GLU A 59 11.16 -14.46 -6.17
CA GLU A 59 10.42 -13.96 -5.01
C GLU A 59 11.09 -12.73 -4.39
N ARG A 60 12.42 -12.73 -4.27
CA ARG A 60 13.18 -11.60 -3.75
C ARG A 60 13.17 -10.41 -4.70
N ALA A 61 13.22 -10.66 -6.01
CA ALA A 61 13.08 -9.65 -7.05
C ALA A 61 11.71 -8.95 -6.97
N ILE A 62 10.63 -9.71 -6.77
CA ILE A 62 9.28 -9.17 -6.58
C ILE A 62 9.21 -8.28 -5.33
N LEU A 63 9.75 -8.74 -4.20
CA LEU A 63 9.76 -7.95 -2.96
C LEU A 63 10.59 -6.67 -3.12
N GLN A 64 11.74 -6.76 -3.78
CA GLN A 64 12.60 -5.60 -4.00
C GLN A 64 11.95 -4.59 -4.95
N TYR A 65 11.27 -5.08 -5.99
CA TYR A 65 10.47 -4.26 -6.89
C TYR A 65 9.35 -3.53 -6.13
N GLN A 66 8.56 -4.22 -5.32
CA GLN A 66 7.52 -3.59 -4.49
C GLN A 66 8.07 -2.51 -3.55
N LYS A 67 9.21 -2.75 -2.90
CA LYS A 67 9.88 -1.75 -2.05
C LYS A 67 10.30 -0.52 -2.84
N MET A 68 10.89 -0.72 -4.01
CA MET A 68 11.26 0.37 -4.93
C MET A 68 10.01 1.19 -5.31
N ARG A 69 8.90 0.52 -5.64
CA ARG A 69 7.64 1.19 -5.98
C ARG A 69 7.16 2.09 -4.83
N LEU A 70 7.11 1.53 -3.62
CA LEU A 70 6.70 2.28 -2.43
C LEU A 70 7.62 3.48 -2.17
N HIS A 71 8.93 3.30 -2.32
CA HIS A 71 9.91 4.37 -2.10
C HIS A 71 9.72 5.54 -3.08
N MET A 72 9.53 5.25 -4.37
CA MET A 72 9.24 6.28 -5.36
C MET A 72 7.93 6.99 -5.06
N ARG A 73 6.89 6.29 -4.59
CA ARG A 73 5.63 6.93 -4.14
C ARG A 73 5.91 7.91 -3.00
N GLU A 74 6.66 7.50 -1.98
CA GLU A 74 7.04 8.38 -0.86
C GLU A 74 7.86 9.61 -1.30
N GLN A 75 8.66 9.48 -2.36
CA GLN A 75 9.40 10.61 -2.93
C GLN A 75 8.51 11.56 -3.74
N THR A 76 7.52 11.03 -4.46
CA THR A 76 6.59 11.81 -5.28
C THR A 76 5.49 12.49 -4.44
N ASP A 77 5.04 11.88 -3.33
CA ASP A 77 4.03 12.41 -2.39
C ASP A 77 4.60 13.47 -1.40
N ARG A 78 5.79 14.03 -1.66
CA ARG A 78 6.32 15.23 -0.99
C ARG A 78 6.08 16.53 -1.79
N GLY A 79 5.02 16.59 -2.58
CA GLY A 79 4.44 17.83 -3.08
C GLY A 79 3.34 18.30 -2.13
N PHE A 80 3.54 19.43 -1.46
CA PHE A 80 2.52 20.12 -0.65
C PHE A 80 1.33 20.59 -1.50
#